data_AF-A0AAU8N283-F1
#
_entry.id   AF-A0AAU8N283-F1
#
_cell.length_a   1.000
_cell.length_b   1.000
_cell.length_c   1.000
_cell.angle_alpha   90.00
_cell.angle_beta   90.00
_cell.angle_gamma   90.00
#
_symmetry.space_group_name_H-M   'P 1'
#
loop_
_entity.id
_entity.type
_entity.pdbx_description
1 polymer ?
#
loop_
_entity_poly.entity_id
_entity_poly.type
_entity_poly.pdbx_seq_one_letter_code
_entity_poly.pdbx_strand_id
1 'polypeptide(L)'
;MSSPAAFPRPSARRAVRALIPMGAVTAIFFAIPAALIVMLDLDLEGWFVVVALVACGALILEEEIISPPRRGRRMLHRAQEFCARAEAGAGTARADAARIPTDDAHGAQVLKRLRWCERRQREIGEVLASVGRMRWIDWHDPALREVATELGDDVPGLSAINDAVHNAATLLTLAPGWEDAWENECGPLREDLGTFRELCRETGDDGPAAPTTDSELGWARVRGARLTALRAQLASGTLAPGAALDELDAMAAEIRARADALARRALVAEAPPGGGAGLAHYREYISGWKLPVDDDRFEYSGTWQDEGAGASGVSPGGASGGQAGEPAEVAYDPAATIRLHDHSPGIRAAGIRWRGLATASQYSSPIERILDAYDGSRGSGKKK
;
A
#
# COMPACT_ATOMS: atom_id res chain seq x y z
N MET A 1 17.81 8.83 7.05
CA MET A 1 18.32 9.23 5.73
C MET A 1 19.44 8.27 5.40
N SER A 2 19.12 7.16 4.73
CA SER A 2 20.15 6.40 4.05
C SER A 2 20.57 7.25 2.85
N SER A 3 21.87 7.49 2.67
CA SER A 3 22.38 7.98 1.38
C SER A 3 21.77 7.13 0.28
N PRO A 4 21.45 7.70 -0.91
CA PRO A 4 21.11 6.87 -2.05
C PRO A 4 22.26 5.87 -2.21
N ALA A 5 21.96 4.59 -2.05
CA ALA A 5 22.94 3.54 -2.14
C ALA A 5 23.55 3.63 -3.53
N ALA A 6 24.77 4.18 -3.62
CA ALA A 6 25.51 4.21 -4.87
C ALA A 6 25.49 2.79 -5.41
N PHE A 7 24.99 2.63 -6.64
CA PHE A 7 24.77 1.31 -7.24
C PHE A 7 25.99 0.44 -6.95
N PRO A 8 25.81 -0.68 -6.21
CA PRO A 8 26.96 -1.45 -5.77
C PRO A 8 27.67 -1.90 -7.03
N ARG A 9 28.93 -1.46 -7.20
CA ARG A 9 29.72 -1.92 -8.34
C ARG A 9 29.71 -3.45 -8.26
N PRO A 10 29.28 -4.13 -9.32
CA PRO A 10 29.22 -5.57 -9.29
C PRO A 10 30.61 -6.08 -8.98
N SER A 11 30.69 -6.89 -7.94
CA SER A 11 31.97 -7.47 -7.57
C SER A 11 31.96 -8.92 -8.00
N ALA A 12 32.86 -9.25 -8.93
CA ALA A 12 33.07 -10.63 -9.34
C ALA A 12 33.31 -11.54 -8.13
N ARG A 13 33.91 -11.02 -7.04
CA ARG A 13 34.10 -11.76 -5.78
C ARG A 13 32.79 -12.08 -5.03
N ARG A 14 31.83 -11.16 -4.92
CA ARG A 14 30.53 -11.45 -4.27
C ARG A 14 29.68 -12.37 -5.14
N ALA A 15 29.61 -12.11 -6.44
CA ALA A 15 28.91 -12.95 -7.39
C ALA A 15 29.49 -14.38 -7.38
N VAL A 16 30.82 -14.53 -7.46
CA VAL A 16 31.46 -15.85 -7.38
C VAL A 16 31.20 -16.51 -6.04
N ARG A 17 31.26 -15.79 -4.91
CA ARG A 17 30.93 -16.37 -3.59
C ARG A 17 29.49 -16.88 -3.51
N ALA A 18 28.53 -16.16 -4.10
CA ALA A 18 27.15 -16.61 -4.22
C ALA A 18 27.00 -17.84 -5.15
N LEU A 19 27.87 -17.99 -6.15
CA LEU A 19 27.87 -19.11 -7.10
C LEU A 19 28.62 -20.36 -6.62
N ILE A 20 29.50 -20.27 -5.60
CA ILE A 20 30.22 -21.43 -5.02
C ILE A 20 29.27 -22.54 -4.52
N PRO A 21 28.25 -22.29 -3.67
CA PRO A 21 27.33 -23.33 -3.24
C PRO A 21 26.56 -23.94 -4.43
N MET A 22 26.31 -23.14 -5.45
CA MET A 22 25.68 -23.54 -6.71
C MET A 22 26.50 -24.55 -7.51
N GLY A 23 27.82 -24.37 -7.58
CA GLY A 23 28.74 -25.32 -8.21
C GLY A 23 28.73 -26.68 -7.52
N ALA A 24 28.58 -26.70 -6.20
CA ALA A 24 28.42 -27.93 -5.42
C ALA A 24 27.09 -28.63 -5.71
N VAL A 25 25.99 -27.87 -5.82
CA VAL A 25 24.67 -28.39 -6.22
C VAL A 25 24.74 -29.03 -7.61
N THR A 26 25.34 -28.36 -8.61
CA THR A 26 25.47 -28.94 -9.96
C THR A 26 26.29 -30.23 -9.96
N ALA A 27 27.34 -30.31 -9.14
CA ALA A 27 28.12 -31.53 -8.98
C ALA A 27 27.30 -32.67 -8.34
N ILE A 28 26.51 -32.37 -7.31
CA ILE A 28 25.70 -33.35 -6.57
C ILE A 28 24.55 -33.92 -7.41
N PHE A 29 23.84 -33.08 -8.17
CA PHE A 29 22.62 -33.49 -8.87
C PHE A 29 22.85 -33.92 -10.32
N PHE A 30 24.00 -33.62 -10.91
CA PHE A 30 24.28 -33.97 -12.32
C PHE A 30 25.59 -34.73 -12.53
N ALA A 31 26.70 -34.31 -11.92
CA ALA A 31 27.99 -34.97 -12.15
C ALA A 31 28.10 -36.32 -11.43
N ILE A 32 27.64 -36.40 -10.18
CA ILE A 32 27.65 -37.65 -9.40
C ILE A 32 26.69 -38.69 -9.99
N PRO A 33 25.43 -38.36 -10.33
CA PRO A 33 24.53 -39.29 -11.02
C PRO A 33 25.06 -39.74 -12.38
N ALA A 34 25.65 -38.85 -13.19
CA ALA A 34 26.25 -39.23 -14.47
C ALA A 34 27.42 -40.21 -14.31
N ALA A 35 28.26 -40.04 -13.27
CA ALA A 35 29.33 -40.98 -12.96
C ALA A 35 28.79 -42.33 -12.48
N LEU A 36 27.72 -42.35 -11.67
CA LEU A 36 27.05 -43.57 -11.23
C LEU A 36 26.45 -44.37 -12.40
N ILE A 37 25.85 -43.70 -13.38
CA ILE A 37 25.33 -44.33 -14.62
C ILE A 37 26.45 -45.01 -15.42
N VAL A 38 27.65 -44.42 -15.46
CA VAL A 38 28.78 -44.95 -16.24
C VAL A 38 29.54 -46.05 -15.49
N MET A 39 29.62 -45.98 -14.16
CA MET A 39 30.41 -46.94 -13.36
C MET A 39 29.62 -48.15 -12.86
N LEU A 40 28.29 -48.09 -12.80
CA LEU A 40 27.46 -49.14 -12.18
C LEU A 40 26.42 -49.71 -13.15
N ASP A 41 26.18 -51.02 -13.03
CA ASP A 41 25.07 -51.69 -13.69
C ASP A 41 23.80 -51.44 -12.86
N LEU A 42 23.05 -50.39 -13.23
CA LEU A 42 21.90 -49.89 -12.47
C LEU A 42 20.67 -50.75 -12.72
N ASP A 43 20.03 -51.23 -11.64
CA ASP A 43 18.72 -51.85 -11.69
C ASP A 43 17.59 -50.81 -11.83
N LEU A 44 16.35 -51.28 -11.94
CA LEU A 44 15.18 -50.44 -12.21
C LEU A 44 14.92 -49.43 -11.07
N GLU A 45 15.26 -49.79 -9.83
CA GLU A 45 15.20 -48.91 -8.66
C GLU A 45 16.30 -47.83 -8.68
N GLY A 46 17.53 -48.20 -9.07
CA GLY A 46 18.63 -47.26 -9.28
C GLY A 46 18.35 -46.21 -10.35
N TRP A 47 17.65 -46.58 -11.42
CA TRP A 47 17.21 -45.62 -12.45
C TRP A 47 16.18 -44.61 -11.94
N PHE A 48 15.27 -44.99 -11.05
CA PHE A 48 14.33 -44.03 -10.44
C PHE A 48 15.05 -42.97 -9.60
N VAL A 49 16.07 -43.36 -8.84
CA VAL A 49 16.88 -42.43 -8.03
C VAL A 49 17.62 -41.44 -8.92
N VAL A 50 18.21 -41.90 -10.02
CA VAL A 50 18.90 -41.04 -11.00
C VAL A 50 17.93 -40.02 -11.61
N VAL A 51 16.75 -40.45 -12.06
CA VAL A 51 15.74 -39.56 -12.65
C VAL A 51 15.26 -38.52 -11.64
N ALA A 52 15.00 -38.93 -10.39
CA ALA A 52 14.58 -38.01 -9.33
C ALA A 52 15.66 -36.97 -8.99
N LEU A 53 16.93 -37.37 -8.94
CA LEU A 53 18.06 -36.47 -8.69
C LEU A 53 18.24 -35.46 -9.84
N VAL A 54 18.13 -35.91 -11.10
CA VAL A 54 18.21 -35.01 -12.26
C VAL A 54 17.03 -34.04 -12.29
N ALA A 55 15.81 -34.50 -11.96
CA ALA A 55 14.62 -33.65 -11.88
C ALA A 55 14.74 -32.60 -10.77
N CYS A 56 15.18 -32.98 -9.56
CA CYS A 56 15.47 -32.04 -8.48
C CYS A 56 16.59 -31.07 -8.86
N GLY A 57 17.66 -31.58 -9.48
CA GLY A 57 18.75 -30.76 -10.02
C GLY A 57 18.25 -29.72 -11.01
N ALA A 58 17.33 -30.09 -11.91
CA ALA A 58 16.77 -29.18 -12.90
C ALA A 58 15.90 -28.09 -12.25
N LEU A 59 15.11 -28.42 -11.23
CA LEU A 59 14.33 -27.45 -10.46
C LEU A 59 15.23 -26.46 -9.70
N ILE A 60 16.29 -26.97 -9.05
CA ILE A 60 17.25 -26.12 -8.33
C ILE A 60 18.05 -25.26 -9.31
N LEU A 61 18.46 -25.79 -10.47
CA LEU A 61 19.15 -25.04 -11.52
C LEU A 61 18.26 -23.92 -12.07
N GLU A 62 16.96 -24.19 -12.27
CA GLU A 62 16.02 -23.17 -12.71
C GLU A 62 15.83 -22.07 -11.65
N GLU A 63 15.63 -22.44 -10.38
CA GLU A 63 15.37 -21.51 -9.29
C GLU A 63 16.60 -20.67 -8.92
N GLU A 64 17.77 -21.31 -8.78
CA GLU A 64 18.98 -20.65 -8.31
C GLU A 64 19.76 -20.03 -9.47
N ILE A 65 20.00 -20.74 -10.59
CA ILE A 65 20.93 -20.28 -11.64
C ILE A 65 20.23 -19.42 -12.68
N ILE A 66 19.04 -19.85 -13.13
CA ILE A 66 18.38 -19.24 -14.29
C ILE A 66 17.39 -18.15 -13.85
N SER A 67 16.72 -18.31 -12.71
CA SER A 67 15.69 -17.36 -12.26
C SER A 67 16.23 -15.98 -11.86
N PRO A 68 17.36 -15.82 -11.14
CA PRO A 68 17.83 -14.52 -10.70
C PRO A 68 18.16 -13.54 -11.85
N PRO A 69 18.91 -13.92 -12.91
CA PRO A 69 19.13 -13.02 -14.04
C PRO A 69 17.83 -12.74 -14.80
N ARG A 70 16.88 -13.69 -14.87
CA ARG A 70 15.56 -13.46 -15.48
C ARG A 70 14.69 -12.50 -14.66
N ARG A 71 14.73 -12.58 -13.33
CA ARG A 71 14.01 -11.69 -12.42
C ARG A 71 14.60 -10.28 -12.47
N GLY A 72 15.92 -10.16 -12.35
CA GLY A 72 16.63 -8.88 -12.44
C GLY A 72 16.40 -8.16 -13.78
N ARG A 73 16.45 -8.88 -14.91
CA ARG A 73 16.14 -8.31 -16.23
C ARG A 73 14.70 -7.85 -16.37
N ARG A 74 13.73 -8.62 -15.83
CA ARG A 74 12.31 -8.23 -15.85
C ARG A 74 12.06 -6.97 -15.01
N MET A 75 12.65 -6.88 -13.83
CA MET A 75 12.59 -5.68 -12.98
C MET A 75 13.22 -4.46 -13.66
N LEU A 76 14.37 -4.64 -14.31
CA LEU A 76 15.02 -3.58 -15.09
C LEU A 76 14.16 -3.10 -16.26
N HIS A 77 13.57 -4.04 -17.02
CA HIS A 77 12.70 -3.71 -18.13
C HIS A 77 11.49 -2.88 -17.66
N ARG A 78 10.87 -3.26 -16.54
CA ARG A 78 9.79 -2.48 -15.91
C ARG A 78 10.26 -1.08 -15.50
N ALA A 79 11.45 -0.96 -14.93
CA ALA A 79 12.03 0.33 -14.58
C ALA A 79 12.35 1.19 -15.81
N GLN A 80 12.81 0.58 -16.91
CA GLN A 80 13.03 1.27 -18.20
C GLN A 80 11.72 1.76 -18.81
N GLU A 81 10.70 0.90 -18.87
CA GLU A 81 9.36 1.27 -19.31
C GLU A 81 8.77 2.37 -18.44
N PHE A 82 9.01 2.32 -17.13
CA PHE A 82 8.60 3.37 -16.22
C PHE A 82 9.30 4.69 -16.51
N CYS A 83 10.64 4.71 -16.61
CA CYS A 83 11.35 5.94 -16.96
C CYS A 83 10.93 6.50 -18.31
N ALA A 84 10.74 5.64 -19.33
CA ALA A 84 10.25 6.07 -20.64
C ALA A 84 8.85 6.67 -20.58
N ARG A 85 7.93 6.05 -19.83
CA ARG A 85 6.57 6.60 -19.58
C ARG A 85 6.62 7.90 -18.78
N ALA A 86 7.46 7.97 -17.75
CA ALA A 86 7.65 9.14 -16.92
C ALA A 86 8.24 10.30 -17.72
N GLU A 87 9.20 10.06 -18.60
CA GLU A 87 9.76 11.07 -19.51
C GLU A 87 8.70 11.58 -20.49
N ALA A 88 7.90 10.67 -21.07
CA ALA A 88 6.79 11.03 -21.94
C ALA A 88 5.71 11.86 -21.21
N GLY A 89 5.42 11.54 -19.94
CA GLY A 89 4.47 12.26 -19.08
C GLY A 89 5.06 13.44 -18.30
N ALA A 90 6.37 13.68 -18.36
CA ALA A 90 7.00 14.72 -17.53
C ALA A 90 6.52 16.13 -17.92
N GLY A 91 6.18 16.33 -19.20
CA GLY A 91 5.60 17.57 -19.68
C GLY A 91 4.22 17.84 -19.07
N THR A 92 3.37 16.82 -19.00
CA THR A 92 2.01 16.94 -18.45
C THR A 92 2.06 17.14 -16.94
N ALA A 93 2.86 16.36 -16.22
CA ALA A 93 3.03 16.51 -14.77
C ALA A 93 3.57 17.91 -14.39
N ARG A 94 4.49 18.48 -15.17
CA ARG A 94 5.00 19.85 -14.93
C ARG A 94 3.98 20.93 -15.28
N ALA A 95 3.20 20.75 -16.34
CA ALA A 95 2.11 21.65 -16.68
C ALA A 95 1.04 21.66 -15.58
N ASP A 96 0.70 20.48 -15.06
CA ASP A 96 -0.22 20.32 -13.93
C ASP A 96 0.34 20.96 -12.66
N ALA A 97 1.61 20.69 -12.35
CA ALA A 97 2.30 21.32 -11.21
C ALA A 97 2.32 22.85 -11.27
N ALA A 98 2.40 23.44 -12.47
CA ALA A 98 2.36 24.89 -12.65
C ALA A 98 0.95 25.50 -12.39
N ARG A 99 -0.11 24.69 -12.45
CA ARG A 99 -1.49 25.11 -12.14
C ARG A 99 -1.81 25.01 -10.64
N ILE A 100 -1.06 24.23 -9.88
CA ILE A 100 -1.30 24.02 -8.45
C ILE A 100 -1.04 25.33 -7.68
N PRO A 101 -2.03 25.85 -6.93
CA PRO A 101 -1.84 27.00 -6.04
C PRO A 101 -0.75 26.71 -4.99
N THR A 102 0.20 27.63 -4.82
CA THR A 102 1.35 27.45 -3.90
C THR A 102 1.09 27.94 -2.48
N ASP A 103 0.01 28.70 -2.29
CA ASP A 103 -0.53 29.16 -1.02
C ASP A 103 -1.39 28.10 -0.31
N ASP A 104 -1.79 27.05 -1.02
CA ASP A 104 -2.48 25.88 -0.47
C ASP A 104 -1.49 24.86 0.13
N ALA A 105 -1.76 24.41 1.36
CA ALA A 105 -0.88 23.48 2.07
C ALA A 105 -0.80 22.09 1.40
N HIS A 106 -1.92 21.60 0.88
CA HIS A 106 -2.01 20.31 0.18
C HIS A 106 -1.29 20.36 -1.16
N GLY A 107 -1.46 21.45 -1.91
CA GLY A 107 -0.72 21.74 -3.14
C GLY A 107 0.78 21.79 -2.91
N ALA A 108 1.24 22.54 -1.89
CA ALA A 108 2.66 22.62 -1.53
C ALA A 108 3.27 21.24 -1.17
N GLN A 109 2.49 20.40 -0.49
CA GLN A 109 2.86 19.04 -0.14
C GLN A 109 3.00 18.12 -1.37
N VAL A 110 2.04 18.15 -2.29
CA VAL A 110 2.09 17.39 -3.55
C VAL A 110 3.28 17.82 -4.40
N LEU A 111 3.55 19.12 -4.51
CA LEU A 111 4.73 19.63 -5.22
C LEU A 111 6.05 19.18 -4.57
N LYS A 112 6.08 19.00 -3.24
CA LYS A 112 7.26 18.45 -2.55
C LYS A 112 7.46 16.97 -2.86
N ARG A 113 6.38 16.19 -2.93
CA ARG A 113 6.39 14.78 -3.39
C ARG A 113 6.89 14.70 -4.84
N LEU A 114 6.42 15.56 -5.73
CA LEU A 114 6.88 15.63 -7.12
C LEU A 114 8.39 15.89 -7.23
N ARG A 115 8.91 16.88 -6.51
CA ARG A 115 10.37 17.17 -6.52
C ARG A 115 11.20 15.98 -6.05
N TRP A 116 10.68 15.17 -5.12
CA TRP A 116 11.31 13.92 -4.71
C TRP A 116 11.21 12.86 -5.81
N CYS A 117 10.06 12.71 -6.46
CA CYS A 117 9.87 11.82 -7.60
C CYS A 117 10.84 12.14 -8.74
N GLU A 118 10.94 13.40 -9.16
CA GLU A 118 11.87 13.83 -10.22
C GLU A 118 13.33 13.58 -9.84
N ARG A 119 13.68 13.67 -8.55
CA ARG A 119 15.02 13.30 -8.08
C ARG A 119 15.22 11.78 -8.16
N ARG A 120 14.26 11.00 -7.67
CA ARG A 120 14.32 9.54 -7.69
C ARG A 120 14.39 9.02 -9.13
N GLN A 121 13.63 9.59 -10.05
CA GLN A 121 13.69 9.26 -11.48
C GLN A 121 15.08 9.49 -12.08
N ARG A 122 15.75 10.61 -11.76
CA ARG A 122 17.14 10.85 -12.21
C ARG A 122 18.10 9.83 -11.63
N GLU A 123 17.97 9.50 -10.35
CA GLU A 123 18.77 8.44 -9.72
C GLU A 123 18.55 7.08 -10.40
N ILE A 124 17.30 6.73 -10.72
CA ILE A 124 16.96 5.53 -11.47
C ILE A 124 17.57 5.55 -12.87
N GLY A 125 17.50 6.67 -13.58
CA GLY A 125 18.11 6.84 -14.90
C GLY A 125 19.63 6.62 -14.87
N GLU A 126 20.32 7.14 -13.86
CA GLU A 126 21.75 6.90 -13.63
C GLU A 126 22.05 5.42 -13.37
N VAL A 127 21.20 4.75 -12.58
CA VAL A 127 21.27 3.32 -12.33
C VAL A 127 21.08 2.52 -13.62
N LEU A 128 20.03 2.80 -14.39
CA LEU A 128 19.74 2.12 -15.66
C LEU A 128 20.89 2.28 -16.67
N ALA A 129 21.49 3.48 -16.75
CA ALA A 129 22.65 3.75 -17.60
C ALA A 129 23.90 2.93 -17.20
N SER A 130 24.00 2.49 -15.95
CA SER A 130 25.08 1.63 -15.47
C SER A 130 24.88 0.15 -15.84
N VAL A 131 23.63 -0.30 -15.92
CA VAL A 131 23.27 -1.70 -16.18
C VAL A 131 23.58 -2.12 -17.63
N GLY A 132 23.58 -1.19 -18.59
CA GLY A 132 24.02 -1.47 -19.96
C GLY A 132 25.46 -1.99 -20.09
N ARG A 133 26.27 -1.93 -19.01
CA ARG A 133 27.66 -2.41 -18.95
C ARG A 133 27.84 -3.73 -18.17
N MET A 134 26.77 -4.34 -17.67
CA MET A 134 26.85 -5.53 -16.81
C MET A 134 26.99 -6.84 -17.57
N ARG A 135 27.77 -7.76 -17.00
CA ARG A 135 27.91 -9.15 -17.47
C ARG A 135 26.82 -10.01 -16.85
N TRP A 136 26.57 -11.18 -17.45
CA TRP A 136 25.57 -12.13 -16.93
C TRP A 136 25.81 -12.53 -15.47
N ILE A 137 27.08 -12.63 -15.04
CA ILE A 137 27.46 -13.08 -13.70
C ILE A 137 27.16 -12.02 -12.62
N ASP A 138 27.09 -10.76 -13.01
CA ASP A 138 26.86 -9.64 -12.09
C ASP A 138 25.45 -9.68 -11.50
N TRP A 139 24.50 -10.31 -12.22
CA TRP A 139 23.12 -10.55 -11.79
C TRP A 139 22.96 -11.52 -10.62
N HIS A 140 24.04 -12.20 -10.24
CA HIS A 140 24.10 -13.03 -9.04
C HIS A 140 24.67 -12.28 -7.82
N ASP A 141 25.08 -11.01 -7.96
CA ASP A 141 25.46 -10.19 -6.79
C ASP A 141 24.18 -9.87 -5.97
N PRO A 142 24.07 -10.32 -4.71
CA PRO A 142 22.87 -10.10 -3.91
C PRO A 142 22.56 -8.61 -3.70
N ALA A 143 23.60 -7.76 -3.66
CA ALA A 143 23.43 -6.31 -3.55
C ALA A 143 22.76 -5.71 -4.81
N LEU A 144 22.99 -6.30 -5.98
CA LEU A 144 22.32 -5.89 -7.21
C LEU A 144 20.85 -6.33 -7.23
N ARG A 145 20.56 -7.53 -6.71
CA ARG A 145 19.20 -8.04 -6.59
C ARG A 145 18.35 -7.20 -5.63
N GLU A 146 18.92 -6.79 -4.51
CA GLU A 146 18.29 -5.88 -3.55
C GLU A 146 17.93 -4.55 -4.21
N VAL A 147 18.87 -3.90 -4.90
CA VAL A 147 18.60 -2.63 -5.60
C VAL A 147 17.58 -2.81 -6.73
N ALA A 148 17.61 -3.91 -7.47
CA ALA A 148 16.63 -4.18 -8.52
C ALA A 148 15.22 -4.42 -7.96
N THR A 149 15.12 -4.98 -6.74
CA THR A 149 13.86 -5.19 -6.03
C THR A 149 13.33 -3.85 -5.49
N GLU A 150 14.15 -3.10 -4.76
CA GLU A 150 13.83 -1.74 -4.29
C GLU A 150 13.37 -0.84 -5.45
N LEU A 151 14.03 -0.95 -6.60
CA LEU A 151 13.66 -0.22 -7.81
C LEU A 151 12.30 -0.64 -8.36
N GLY A 152 12.01 -1.94 -8.36
CA GLY A 152 10.73 -2.48 -8.79
C GLY A 152 9.58 -2.01 -7.89
N ASP A 153 9.83 -1.93 -6.59
CA ASP A 153 8.85 -1.53 -5.58
C ASP A 153 8.58 -0.01 -5.62
N ASP A 154 9.58 0.79 -5.97
CA ASP A 154 9.42 2.25 -6.10
C ASP A 154 8.60 2.67 -7.33
N VAL A 155 8.63 1.90 -8.43
CA VAL A 155 8.05 2.28 -9.73
C VAL A 155 6.54 2.62 -9.65
N PRO A 156 5.68 1.78 -9.05
CA PRO A 156 4.25 2.10 -8.88
C PRO A 156 4.04 3.39 -8.08
N GLY A 157 4.77 3.56 -6.98
CA GLY A 157 4.70 4.76 -6.14
C GLY A 157 5.09 6.03 -6.90
N LEU A 158 6.10 5.97 -7.76
CA LEU A 158 6.49 7.14 -8.55
C LEU A 158 5.43 7.53 -9.60
N SER A 159 4.72 6.57 -10.20
CA SER A 159 3.57 6.86 -11.08
C SER A 159 2.46 7.56 -10.31
N ALA A 160 2.10 7.02 -9.15
CA ALA A 160 1.06 7.57 -8.30
C ALA A 160 1.35 9.00 -7.79
N ILE A 161 2.62 9.43 -7.71
CA ILE A 161 2.95 10.85 -7.46
C ILE A 161 2.49 11.74 -8.63
N ASN A 162 2.68 11.31 -9.87
CA ASN A 162 2.23 12.09 -11.03
C ASN A 162 0.70 12.16 -11.08
N ASP A 163 0.03 11.06 -10.75
CA ASP A 163 -1.43 11.00 -10.68
C ASP A 163 -1.97 11.89 -9.54
N ALA A 164 -1.30 11.91 -8.39
CA ALA A 164 -1.60 12.85 -7.30
C ALA A 164 -1.38 14.33 -7.70
N VAL A 165 -0.36 14.62 -8.51
CA VAL A 165 -0.14 15.97 -9.08
C VAL A 165 -1.26 16.33 -10.04
N HIS A 166 -1.70 15.40 -10.88
CA HIS A 166 -2.83 15.60 -11.78
C HIS A 166 -4.12 15.87 -11.00
N ASN A 167 -4.44 15.01 -10.02
CA ASN A 167 -5.60 15.15 -9.15
C ASN A 167 -5.58 16.48 -8.39
N ALA A 168 -4.42 16.87 -7.83
CA ALA A 168 -4.26 18.16 -7.16
C ALA A 168 -4.50 19.34 -8.11
N ALA A 169 -3.88 19.33 -9.29
CA ALA A 169 -4.03 20.39 -10.26
C ALA A 169 -5.48 20.50 -10.74
N THR A 170 -6.16 19.37 -10.98
CA THR A 170 -7.54 19.33 -11.44
C THR A 170 -8.51 19.77 -10.33
N LEU A 171 -8.39 19.24 -9.11
CA LEU A 171 -9.27 19.58 -7.99
C LEU A 171 -9.08 21.02 -7.50
N LEU A 172 -7.84 21.44 -7.24
CA LEU A 172 -7.56 22.76 -6.67
C LEU A 172 -7.89 23.91 -7.62
N THR A 173 -7.95 23.64 -8.94
CA THR A 173 -8.38 24.63 -9.94
C THR A 173 -9.80 24.41 -10.45
N LEU A 174 -10.52 23.39 -9.94
CA LEU A 174 -11.83 22.95 -10.43
C LEU A 174 -11.87 22.80 -11.96
N ALA A 175 -10.78 22.25 -12.53
CA ALA A 175 -10.70 21.96 -13.96
C ALA A 175 -11.65 20.80 -14.33
N PRO A 176 -12.00 20.62 -15.63
CA PRO A 176 -12.83 19.49 -16.05
C PRO A 176 -12.29 18.16 -15.53
N GLY A 177 -13.15 17.33 -14.92
CA GLY A 177 -12.77 16.07 -14.27
C GLY A 177 -12.44 16.19 -12.79
N TRP A 178 -12.63 17.36 -12.16
CA TRP A 178 -12.42 17.55 -10.72
C TRP A 178 -13.31 16.63 -9.87
N GLU A 179 -14.47 16.22 -10.39
CA GLU A 179 -15.36 15.29 -9.71
C GLU A 179 -14.70 13.92 -9.47
N ASP A 180 -13.94 13.41 -10.44
CA ASP A 180 -13.24 12.13 -10.33
C ASP A 180 -12.09 12.23 -9.33
N ALA A 181 -11.34 13.33 -9.37
CA ALA A 181 -10.31 13.62 -8.37
C ALA A 181 -10.91 13.72 -6.95
N TRP A 182 -12.08 14.37 -6.81
CA TRP A 182 -12.80 14.45 -5.53
C TRP A 182 -13.28 13.08 -5.02
N GLU A 183 -13.83 12.23 -5.88
CA GLU A 183 -14.23 10.88 -5.48
C GLU A 183 -13.02 10.03 -5.07
N ASN A 184 -11.89 10.16 -5.78
CA ASN A 184 -10.63 9.51 -5.38
C ASN A 184 -10.16 9.98 -3.99
N GLU A 185 -10.23 11.28 -3.69
CA GLU A 185 -9.90 11.84 -2.37
C GLU A 185 -10.82 11.35 -1.24
N CYS A 186 -12.08 11.04 -1.58
CA CYS A 186 -13.06 10.54 -0.63
C CYS A 186 -12.91 9.04 -0.34
N GLY A 187 -12.28 8.28 -1.24
CA GLY A 187 -12.11 6.83 -1.14
C GLY A 187 -11.61 6.35 0.23
N PRO A 188 -10.46 6.85 0.75
CA PRO A 188 -9.94 6.45 2.05
C PRO A 188 -10.92 6.68 3.20
N LEU A 189 -11.67 7.79 3.15
CA LEU A 189 -12.63 8.12 4.20
C LEU A 189 -13.86 7.20 4.16
N ARG A 190 -14.28 6.78 2.95
CA ARG A 190 -15.41 5.85 2.78
C ARG A 190 -15.04 4.45 3.27
N GLU A 191 -13.82 4.02 3.00
CA GLU A 191 -13.27 2.78 3.55
C GLU A 191 -13.19 2.82 5.08
N ASP A 192 -12.61 3.90 5.64
CA ASP A 192 -12.57 4.10 7.10
C ASP A 192 -13.97 4.14 7.74
N LEU A 193 -14.96 4.75 7.09
CA LEU A 193 -16.35 4.74 7.55
C LEU A 193 -16.94 3.32 7.51
N GLY A 194 -16.58 2.51 6.50
CA GLY A 194 -16.97 1.10 6.42
C GLY A 194 -16.44 0.31 7.60
N THR A 195 -15.13 0.38 7.84
CA THR A 195 -14.46 -0.28 8.98
C THR A 195 -14.98 0.24 10.32
N PHE A 196 -15.32 1.53 10.43
CA PHE A 196 -15.87 2.10 11.66
C PHE A 196 -17.25 1.49 11.98
N ARG A 197 -18.08 1.26 10.95
CA ARG A 197 -19.37 0.59 11.13
C ARG A 197 -19.19 -0.87 11.53
N GLU A 198 -18.20 -1.56 11.00
CA GLU A 198 -17.84 -2.92 11.42
C GLU A 198 -17.44 -2.94 12.90
N LEU A 199 -16.53 -2.07 13.33
CA LEU A 199 -16.18 -1.91 14.73
C LEU A 199 -17.40 -1.60 15.61
N CYS A 200 -18.33 -0.76 15.15
CA CYS A 200 -19.59 -0.50 15.85
C CYS A 200 -20.44 -1.75 16.04
N ARG A 201 -20.52 -2.63 15.02
CA ARG A 201 -21.28 -3.88 15.10
C ARG A 201 -20.63 -4.86 16.08
N GLU A 202 -19.31 -5.03 16.01
CA GLU A 202 -18.58 -5.93 16.91
C GLU A 202 -18.57 -5.49 18.39
N THR A 203 -18.60 -4.18 18.62
CA THR A 203 -18.71 -3.61 19.98
C THR A 203 -20.15 -3.53 20.48
N GLY A 204 -21.13 -3.67 19.58
CA GLY A 204 -22.56 -3.49 19.83
C GLY A 204 -23.35 -4.77 20.11
N ASP A 205 -22.79 -5.96 19.90
CA ASP A 205 -23.52 -7.23 20.11
C ASP A 205 -23.69 -7.54 21.62
N ASP A 206 -24.96 -7.56 22.06
CA ASP A 206 -25.49 -8.09 23.34
C ASP A 206 -24.92 -7.53 24.67
N GLY A 207 -24.66 -6.22 24.74
CA GLY A 207 -24.21 -5.55 25.98
C GLY A 207 -24.90 -4.21 26.32
N PRO A 208 -24.66 -3.64 27.51
CA PRO A 208 -25.18 -2.33 27.95
C PRO A 208 -24.70 -1.13 27.09
N ALA A 209 -23.89 -1.37 26.05
CA ALA A 209 -23.34 -0.37 25.14
C ALA A 209 -24.21 -0.07 23.89
N ALA A 210 -25.26 -0.86 23.64
CA ALA A 210 -26.14 -0.72 22.47
C ALA A 210 -26.62 0.71 22.11
N PRO A 211 -27.06 1.59 23.05
CA PRO A 211 -27.49 2.95 22.69
C PRO A 211 -26.32 3.84 22.21
N THR A 212 -25.08 3.50 22.58
CA THR A 212 -23.88 4.18 22.06
C THR A 212 -23.64 3.76 20.62
N THR A 213 -23.79 2.47 20.29
CA THR A 213 -23.60 1.94 18.93
C THR A 213 -24.54 2.59 17.92
N ASP A 214 -25.85 2.71 18.23
CA ASP A 214 -26.82 3.35 17.33
C ASP A 214 -26.47 4.82 17.05
N SER A 215 -25.98 5.54 18.07
CA SER A 215 -25.54 6.93 17.93
C SER A 215 -24.30 7.05 17.03
N GLU A 216 -23.32 6.13 17.15
CA GLU A 216 -22.11 6.13 16.33
C GLU A 216 -22.42 5.75 14.88
N LEU A 217 -23.30 4.76 14.64
CA LEU A 217 -23.79 4.42 13.30
C LEU A 217 -24.56 5.57 12.65
N GLY A 218 -25.41 6.27 13.41
CA GLY A 218 -26.09 7.48 12.96
C GLY A 218 -25.11 8.58 12.55
N TRP A 219 -24.06 8.80 13.36
CA TRP A 219 -23.00 9.76 13.04
C TRP A 219 -22.25 9.37 11.75
N ALA A 220 -21.90 8.10 11.56
CA ALA A 220 -21.22 7.62 10.36
C ALA A 220 -22.04 7.87 9.08
N ARG A 221 -23.37 7.73 9.15
CA ARG A 221 -24.28 8.08 8.04
C ARG A 221 -24.28 9.59 7.75
N VAL A 222 -24.33 10.42 8.79
CA VAL A 222 -24.26 11.90 8.66
C VAL A 222 -22.92 12.32 8.03
N ARG A 223 -21.82 11.66 8.38
CA ARG A 223 -20.50 11.91 7.76
C ARG A 223 -20.46 11.49 6.29
N GLY A 224 -21.04 10.35 5.93
CA GLY A 224 -21.23 9.98 4.52
C GLY A 224 -22.01 11.04 3.74
N ALA A 225 -23.11 11.55 4.29
CA ALA A 225 -23.89 12.63 3.67
C ALA A 225 -23.13 13.97 3.59
N ARG A 226 -22.22 14.25 4.54
CA ARG A 226 -21.36 15.43 4.51
C ARG A 226 -20.42 15.42 3.30
N LEU A 227 -19.91 14.26 2.85
CA LEU A 227 -19.11 14.16 1.63
C LEU A 227 -19.87 14.65 0.39
N THR A 228 -21.12 14.20 0.23
CA THR A 228 -22.01 14.67 -0.85
C THR A 228 -22.27 16.18 -0.75
N ALA A 229 -22.47 16.69 0.46
CA ALA A 229 -22.67 18.12 0.69
C ALA A 229 -21.41 18.96 0.37
N LEU A 230 -20.21 18.46 0.68
CA LEU A 230 -18.95 19.11 0.33
C LEU A 230 -18.76 19.16 -1.19
N ARG A 231 -19.07 18.08 -1.90
CA ARG A 231 -19.07 18.05 -3.38
C ARG A 231 -19.99 19.11 -3.98
N ALA A 232 -21.21 19.25 -3.45
CA ALA A 232 -22.15 20.28 -3.91
C ALA A 232 -21.66 21.71 -3.61
N GLN A 233 -20.99 21.92 -2.48
CA GLN A 233 -20.39 23.21 -2.13
C GLN A 233 -19.20 23.56 -3.04
N LEU A 234 -18.38 22.58 -3.43
CA LEU A 234 -17.33 22.74 -4.43
C LEU A 234 -17.93 23.11 -5.80
N ALA A 235 -18.95 22.37 -6.26
CA ALA A 235 -19.60 22.63 -7.54
C ALA A 235 -20.27 24.02 -7.62
N SER A 236 -20.77 24.52 -6.49
CA SER A 236 -21.35 25.87 -6.41
C SER A 236 -20.33 26.99 -6.17
N GLY A 237 -19.05 26.63 -5.93
CA GLY A 237 -17.99 27.58 -5.57
C GLY A 237 -18.16 28.21 -4.19
N THR A 238 -19.04 27.68 -3.34
CA THR A 238 -19.27 28.20 -1.97
C THR A 238 -18.19 27.77 -0.99
N LEU A 239 -17.44 26.71 -1.32
CA LEU A 239 -16.30 26.21 -0.56
C LEU A 239 -15.08 26.13 -1.48
N ALA A 240 -13.94 26.64 -1.02
CA ALA A 240 -12.67 26.51 -1.74
C ALA A 240 -12.14 25.06 -1.66
N PRO A 241 -11.51 24.53 -2.73
CA PRO A 241 -10.96 23.17 -2.75
C PRO A 241 -10.04 22.84 -1.56
N GLY A 242 -9.12 23.73 -1.21
CA GLY A 242 -8.22 23.55 -0.06
C GLY A 242 -8.97 23.39 1.27
N ALA A 243 -10.01 24.22 1.49
CA ALA A 243 -10.84 24.13 2.68
C ALA A 243 -11.68 22.84 2.73
N ALA A 244 -12.07 22.29 1.57
CA ALA A 244 -12.71 20.98 1.50
C ALA A 244 -11.74 19.86 1.90
N LEU A 245 -10.47 19.93 1.47
CA LEU A 245 -9.44 18.97 1.88
C LEU A 245 -9.13 19.05 3.38
N ASP A 246 -9.11 20.25 3.96
CA ASP A 246 -8.97 20.45 5.41
C ASP A 246 -10.13 19.80 6.19
N GLU A 247 -11.36 19.90 5.67
CA GLU A 247 -12.53 19.24 6.25
C GLU A 247 -12.44 17.71 6.14
N LEU A 248 -11.87 17.18 5.05
CA LEU A 248 -11.61 15.74 4.93
C LEU A 248 -10.57 15.27 5.96
N ASP A 249 -9.52 16.04 6.21
CA ASP A 249 -8.52 15.74 7.26
C ASP A 249 -9.12 15.78 8.66
N ALA A 250 -9.97 16.78 8.94
CA ALA A 250 -10.69 16.87 10.20
C ALA A 250 -11.63 15.66 10.40
N MET A 251 -12.33 15.24 9.35
CA MET A 251 -13.18 14.05 9.41
C MET A 251 -12.38 12.77 9.61
N ALA A 252 -11.24 12.59 8.92
CA ALA A 252 -10.37 11.43 9.11
C ALA A 252 -9.86 11.34 10.56
N ALA A 253 -9.45 12.48 11.12
CA ALA A 253 -9.05 12.56 12.53
C ALA A 253 -10.20 12.23 13.49
N GLU A 254 -11.42 12.70 13.21
CA GLU A 254 -12.60 12.40 14.04
C GLU A 254 -12.99 10.92 13.97
N ILE A 255 -13.01 10.31 12.79
CA ILE A 255 -13.28 8.87 12.63
C ILE A 255 -12.30 8.05 13.47
N ARG A 256 -11.01 8.35 13.36
CA ARG A 256 -9.96 7.69 14.14
C ARG A 256 -10.14 7.87 15.64
N ALA A 257 -10.40 9.10 16.09
CA ALA A 257 -10.59 9.39 17.51
C ALA A 257 -11.81 8.65 18.08
N ARG A 258 -12.91 8.59 17.32
CA ARG A 258 -14.11 7.84 17.70
C ARG A 258 -13.87 6.34 17.71
N ALA A 259 -13.18 5.80 16.71
CA ALA A 259 -12.82 4.38 16.66
C ALA A 259 -11.96 3.97 17.86
N ASP A 260 -10.91 4.74 18.19
CA ASP A 260 -10.06 4.49 19.36
C ASP A 260 -10.85 4.59 20.68
N ALA A 261 -11.71 5.60 20.81
CA ALA A 261 -12.58 5.75 21.98
C ALA A 261 -13.60 4.61 22.11
N LEU A 262 -14.16 4.14 21.00
CA LEU A 262 -15.12 3.03 20.96
C LEU A 262 -14.43 1.72 21.37
N ALA A 263 -13.30 1.38 20.76
CA ALA A 263 -12.52 0.19 21.11
C ALA A 263 -12.11 0.18 22.59
N ARG A 264 -11.64 1.30 23.13
CA ARG A 264 -11.29 1.41 24.56
C ARG A 264 -12.49 1.21 25.48
N ARG A 265 -13.65 1.80 25.15
CA ARG A 265 -14.88 1.66 25.94
C ARG A 265 -15.35 0.22 25.94
N ALA A 266 -15.36 -0.44 24.78
CA ALA A 266 -15.74 -1.84 24.63
C ALA A 266 -14.82 -2.76 25.46
N LEU A 267 -13.50 -2.61 25.34
CA LEU A 267 -12.53 -3.39 26.13
C LEU A 267 -12.67 -3.19 27.65
N VAL A 268 -13.10 -2.01 28.11
CA VAL A 268 -13.40 -1.76 29.53
C VAL A 268 -14.69 -2.46 29.95
N ALA A 269 -15.74 -2.40 29.11
CA ALA A 269 -17.02 -3.01 29.39
C ALA A 269 -16.96 -4.54 29.40
N GLU A 270 -16.12 -5.13 28.55
CA GLU A 270 -15.91 -6.57 28.43
C GLU A 270 -14.95 -7.14 29.49
N ALA A 271 -14.22 -6.28 30.20
CA ALA A 271 -13.24 -6.73 31.17
C ALA A 271 -13.91 -7.38 32.39
N PRO A 272 -13.41 -8.53 32.87
CA PRO A 272 -13.89 -9.11 34.12
C PRO A 272 -13.57 -8.17 35.31
N PRO A 273 -14.27 -8.30 36.45
CA PRO A 273 -13.98 -7.50 37.64
C PRO A 273 -12.50 -7.58 38.04
N GLY A 274 -11.79 -6.45 38.05
CA GLY A 274 -10.35 -6.38 38.35
C GLY A 274 -9.42 -6.72 37.16
N GLY A 275 -9.97 -7.02 35.98
CA GLY A 275 -9.23 -7.26 34.74
C GLY A 275 -8.99 -5.96 33.95
N GLY A 276 -7.79 -5.80 33.39
CA GLY A 276 -7.44 -4.69 32.50
C GLY A 276 -6.40 -5.05 31.43
N ALA A 277 -6.13 -6.36 31.27
CA ALA A 277 -5.06 -6.86 30.40
C ALA A 277 -5.33 -6.54 28.92
N GLY A 278 -6.58 -6.67 28.44
CA GLY A 278 -6.95 -6.32 27.07
C GLY A 278 -6.74 -4.84 26.75
N LEU A 279 -7.21 -3.93 27.63
CA LEU A 279 -6.99 -2.50 27.45
C LEU A 279 -5.50 -2.12 27.53
N ALA A 280 -4.72 -2.77 28.40
CA ALA A 280 -3.28 -2.55 28.49
C ALA A 280 -2.56 -3.00 27.21
N HIS A 281 -2.90 -4.19 26.70
CA HIS A 281 -2.37 -4.72 25.44
C HIS A 281 -2.72 -3.81 24.26
N TYR A 282 -3.98 -3.38 24.15
CA TYR A 282 -4.42 -2.43 23.14
C TYR A 282 -3.61 -1.13 23.16
N ARG A 283 -3.41 -0.54 24.35
CA ARG A 283 -2.63 0.69 24.53
C ARG A 283 -1.18 0.50 24.12
N GLU A 284 -0.58 -0.62 24.52
CA GLU A 284 0.79 -0.97 24.16
C GLU A 284 0.93 -1.11 22.64
N TYR A 285 0.05 -1.91 22.00
CA TYR A 285 0.04 -2.16 20.57
C TYR A 285 -0.08 -0.87 19.74
N ILE A 286 -1.01 0.01 20.12
CA ILE A 286 -1.21 1.30 19.43
C ILE A 286 -0.07 2.27 19.68
N SER A 287 0.51 2.29 20.88
CA SER A 287 1.61 3.20 21.22
C SER A 287 2.97 2.79 20.63
N GLY A 288 3.20 1.49 20.48
CA GLY A 288 4.46 0.91 20.00
C GLY A 288 4.62 0.91 18.48
N TRP A 289 3.59 1.34 17.75
CA TRP A 289 3.63 1.33 16.29
C TRP A 289 4.67 2.29 15.71
N LYS A 290 5.20 1.94 14.53
CA LYS A 290 6.15 2.75 13.75
C LYS A 290 5.68 2.74 12.31
N LEU A 291 6.04 3.79 11.55
CA LEU A 291 5.77 3.90 10.12
C LEU A 291 5.99 2.57 9.38
N PRO A 292 5.20 2.25 8.34
CA PRO A 292 5.40 1.08 7.52
C PRO A 292 6.80 1.21 6.90
N VAL A 293 7.69 0.33 7.30
CA VAL A 293 8.81 -0.02 6.43
C VAL A 293 8.50 -1.35 5.75
N ASP A 294 7.70 -2.24 6.38
CA ASP A 294 7.44 -3.59 5.87
C ASP A 294 6.11 -4.23 6.38
N ASP A 295 5.03 -3.46 6.65
CA ASP A 295 3.73 -4.04 7.07
C ASP A 295 2.61 -3.61 6.12
N ASP A 296 2.43 -4.40 5.06
CA ASP A 296 1.43 -4.28 3.99
C ASP A 296 0.04 -4.82 4.40
N ARG A 297 -0.12 -5.28 5.64
CA ARG A 297 -1.38 -5.89 6.12
C ARG A 297 -2.50 -4.88 6.38
N PHE A 298 -2.19 -3.59 6.46
CA PHE A 298 -3.15 -2.54 6.78
C PHE A 298 -3.16 -1.48 5.67
N GLU A 299 -3.08 -1.94 4.43
CA GLU A 299 -3.19 -1.07 3.26
C GLU A 299 -4.65 -0.72 2.97
N TYR A 300 -4.90 0.53 2.58
CA TYR A 300 -6.20 0.87 1.97
C TYR A 300 -6.35 -0.03 0.74
N SER A 301 -7.41 -0.83 0.74
CA SER A 301 -7.70 -1.80 -0.30
C SER A 301 -7.90 -1.16 -1.68
N GLY A 302 -8.21 0.14 -1.70
CA GLY A 302 -8.57 0.86 -2.92
C GLY A 302 -10.00 0.57 -3.35
N THR A 303 -10.82 -0.06 -2.50
CA THR A 303 -12.23 -0.29 -2.76
C THR A 303 -13.09 0.02 -1.54
N TRP A 304 -14.35 0.40 -1.78
CA TRP A 304 -15.35 0.57 -0.74
C TRP A 304 -16.74 0.18 -1.27
N GLN A 305 -17.64 -0.17 -0.37
CA GLN A 305 -19.00 -0.61 -0.73
C GLN A 305 -19.99 0.55 -0.65
N ASP A 306 -20.74 0.78 -1.73
CA ASP A 306 -21.80 1.79 -1.74
C ASP A 306 -23.10 1.28 -1.08
N GLU A 307 -23.36 1.76 0.14
CA GLU A 307 -24.60 1.48 0.86
C GLU A 307 -25.83 2.18 0.24
N GLY A 308 -25.63 3.12 -0.70
CA GLY A 308 -26.69 3.92 -1.33
C GLY A 308 -27.57 3.16 -2.34
N ALA A 309 -27.13 2.04 -2.89
CA ALA A 309 -27.89 1.27 -3.88
C ALA A 309 -29.03 0.44 -3.27
N GLY A 310 -29.02 0.20 -1.95
CA GLY A 310 -29.99 -0.67 -1.27
C GLY A 310 -31.29 -0.02 -0.80
N ALA A 311 -31.40 1.32 -0.79
CA ALA A 311 -32.51 2.02 -0.12
C ALA A 311 -33.31 3.00 -1.02
N SER A 312 -32.94 3.18 -2.29
CA SER A 312 -33.73 3.96 -3.23
C SER A 312 -33.61 3.35 -4.62
N GLY A 313 -34.57 2.50 -4.97
CA GLY A 313 -34.72 1.91 -6.31
C GLY A 313 -35.12 2.95 -7.35
N VAL A 314 -34.24 3.91 -7.62
CA VAL A 314 -34.37 4.84 -8.75
C VAL A 314 -33.00 4.95 -9.44
N SER A 315 -32.73 4.01 -10.34
CA SER A 315 -31.73 4.19 -11.39
C SER A 315 -32.24 5.22 -12.41
N PRO A 316 -31.46 6.25 -12.76
CA PRO A 316 -31.74 7.04 -13.95
C PRO A 316 -31.22 6.28 -15.18
N GLY A 317 -32.12 5.53 -15.83
CA GLY A 317 -31.83 4.85 -17.11
C GLY A 317 -32.11 3.35 -17.05
N GLY A 318 -33.16 2.91 -17.74
CA GLY A 318 -33.73 1.57 -17.58
C GLY A 318 -32.97 0.42 -18.26
N ALA A 319 -33.06 -0.77 -17.68
CA ALA A 319 -33.61 -1.99 -18.29
C ALA A 319 -33.59 -3.15 -17.28
N SER A 320 -34.78 -3.68 -16.98
CA SER A 320 -35.12 -5.06 -16.57
C SER A 320 -34.21 -5.85 -15.62
N GLY A 321 -34.77 -6.16 -14.45
CA GLY A 321 -34.87 -7.53 -13.89
C GLY A 321 -33.57 -8.27 -13.53
N GLY A 322 -33.26 -8.33 -12.24
CA GLY A 322 -32.26 -9.24 -11.70
C GLY A 322 -32.15 -9.10 -10.18
N GLN A 323 -31.92 -10.23 -9.51
CA GLN A 323 -31.51 -10.47 -8.13
C GLN A 323 -31.05 -9.23 -7.33
N ALA A 324 -31.43 -9.13 -6.05
CA ALA A 324 -30.88 -8.16 -5.09
C ALA A 324 -29.36 -8.06 -5.29
N GLY A 325 -28.92 -6.97 -5.91
CA GLY A 325 -27.56 -6.83 -6.39
C GLY A 325 -26.61 -6.80 -5.21
N GLU A 326 -25.56 -7.61 -5.29
CA GLU A 326 -24.37 -7.43 -4.47
C GLU A 326 -24.02 -5.93 -4.43
N PRO A 327 -23.66 -5.36 -3.27
CA PRO A 327 -23.31 -3.96 -3.17
C PRO A 327 -22.21 -3.64 -4.18
N ALA A 328 -22.42 -2.62 -5.02
CA ALA A 328 -21.45 -2.25 -6.03
C ALA A 328 -20.16 -1.80 -5.33
N GLU A 329 -19.09 -2.58 -5.54
CA GLU A 329 -17.76 -2.25 -5.08
C GLU A 329 -17.19 -1.13 -5.97
N VAL A 330 -16.86 0.01 -5.34
CA VAL A 330 -16.34 1.18 -6.03
C VAL A 330 -14.83 1.26 -5.80
N ALA A 331 -14.06 1.29 -6.88
CA ALA A 331 -12.60 1.36 -6.84
C ALA A 331 -12.08 2.80 -6.88
N TYR A 332 -10.94 3.03 -6.23
CA TYR A 332 -10.17 4.27 -6.25
C TYR A 332 -8.66 3.95 -6.11
N ASP A 333 -7.78 4.90 -6.44
CA ASP A 333 -6.34 4.74 -6.24
C ASP A 333 -5.91 5.50 -4.98
N PRO A 334 -5.62 4.80 -3.86
CA PRO A 334 -5.17 5.45 -2.65
C PRO A 334 -3.87 6.22 -2.90
N ALA A 335 -2.89 5.64 -3.60
CA ALA A 335 -1.57 6.27 -3.78
C ALA A 335 -1.62 7.58 -4.58
N ALA A 336 -2.66 7.77 -5.42
CA ALA A 336 -2.91 8.97 -6.20
C ALA A 336 -3.69 10.07 -5.45
N THR A 337 -3.93 9.92 -4.15
CA THR A 337 -4.58 10.98 -3.36
C THR A 337 -3.65 12.17 -3.08
N ILE A 338 -4.26 13.34 -2.96
CA ILE A 338 -3.65 14.64 -2.65
C ILE A 338 -3.23 14.65 -1.17
N ARG A 339 -4.17 14.24 -0.29
CA ARG A 339 -3.93 14.09 1.15
C ARG A 339 -2.94 12.96 1.41
N LEU A 340 -2.15 13.05 2.48
CA LEU A 340 -1.15 12.03 2.80
C LEU A 340 -1.75 10.91 3.65
N HIS A 341 -1.49 9.68 3.24
CA HIS A 341 -1.78 8.46 3.97
C HIS A 341 -0.63 7.45 3.84
N ASP A 342 -0.79 6.26 4.44
CA ASP A 342 0.24 5.22 4.57
C ASP A 342 0.92 4.81 3.26
N HIS A 343 0.25 4.92 2.11
CA HIS A 343 0.82 4.54 0.80
C HIS A 343 1.15 5.73 -0.06
N SER A 344 0.96 6.95 0.45
CA SER A 344 1.27 8.12 -0.34
C SER A 344 2.77 8.13 -0.65
N PRO A 345 3.13 7.95 -1.93
CA PRO A 345 4.52 7.89 -2.34
C PRO A 345 5.23 9.21 -2.03
N GLY A 346 6.47 9.10 -1.56
CA GLY A 346 7.24 10.27 -1.15
C GLY A 346 6.87 10.85 0.22
N ILE A 347 6.16 10.12 1.10
CA ILE A 347 5.83 10.61 2.44
C ILE A 347 7.05 11.07 3.27
N ARG A 348 8.18 10.35 3.16
CA ARG A 348 9.45 10.77 3.78
C ARG A 348 9.92 12.12 3.24
N ALA A 349 9.65 12.41 1.97
CA ALA A 349 9.95 13.69 1.36
C ALA A 349 9.01 14.80 1.83
N ALA A 350 7.74 14.48 2.14
CA ALA A 350 6.83 15.43 2.78
C ALA A 350 7.34 15.90 4.16
N GLY A 351 8.27 15.15 4.78
CA GLY A 351 8.86 15.49 6.08
C GLY A 351 7.94 15.13 7.26
N ILE A 352 6.91 14.33 6.99
CA ILE A 352 6.00 13.83 8.02
C ILE A 352 6.72 12.79 8.85
N ARG A 353 6.71 13.01 10.16
CA ARG A 353 7.21 12.06 11.16
C ARG A 353 6.03 11.62 12.00
N TRP A 354 5.75 10.32 11.94
CA TRP A 354 4.65 9.74 12.71
C TRP A 354 4.94 9.79 14.22
N ARG A 355 3.92 10.18 15.00
CA ARG A 355 3.89 10.08 16.46
C ARG A 355 2.48 9.67 16.86
N GLY A 356 2.24 8.39 17.13
CA GLY A 356 0.99 7.92 17.76
C GLY A 356 -0.29 8.12 16.92
N LEU A 357 -1.36 7.42 17.30
CA LEU A 357 -2.67 7.54 16.65
C LEU A 357 -3.32 8.93 16.85
N ALA A 358 -2.92 9.67 17.89
CA ALA A 358 -3.58 10.89 18.35
C ALA A 358 -2.93 12.22 17.89
N THR A 359 -1.80 12.18 17.18
CA THR A 359 -0.97 13.39 16.96
C THR A 359 -0.64 13.69 15.50
N ALA A 360 -1.31 13.05 14.53
CA ALA A 360 -1.10 13.32 13.12
C ALA A 360 -2.36 13.88 12.46
N SER A 361 -2.52 15.20 12.50
CA SER A 361 -3.54 15.92 11.72
C SER A 361 -3.20 16.04 10.23
N GLN A 362 -2.15 15.35 9.76
CA GLN A 362 -1.61 15.46 8.39
C GLN A 362 -1.39 14.08 7.74
N TYR A 363 -1.77 13.01 8.41
CA TYR A 363 -1.49 11.64 7.98
C TYR A 363 -2.59 10.70 8.46
N SER A 364 -3.36 10.16 7.52
CA SER A 364 -4.37 9.13 7.79
C SER A 364 -3.82 7.74 7.48
N SER A 365 -4.14 6.75 8.31
CA SER A 365 -3.98 5.33 7.97
C SER A 365 -5.35 4.66 8.08
N PRO A 366 -5.56 3.52 7.40
CA PRO A 366 -6.77 2.74 7.60
C PRO A 366 -7.01 2.51 9.09
N ILE A 367 -8.24 2.73 9.52
CA ILE A 367 -8.62 2.44 10.91
C ILE A 367 -8.82 0.93 11.15
N GLU A 368 -8.70 0.08 10.13
CA GLU A 368 -8.68 -1.39 10.24
C GLU A 368 -7.69 -1.88 11.29
N ARG A 369 -6.57 -1.18 11.45
CA ARG A 369 -5.61 -1.46 12.51
C ARG A 369 -6.17 -1.29 13.93
N ILE A 370 -7.15 -0.40 14.12
CA ILE A 370 -7.86 -0.25 15.41
C ILE A 370 -8.75 -1.47 15.66
N LEU A 371 -9.39 -1.98 14.61
CA LEU A 371 -10.21 -3.19 14.64
C LEU A 371 -9.36 -4.42 14.99
N ASP A 372 -8.26 -4.66 14.26
CA ASP A 372 -7.31 -5.75 14.53
C ASP A 372 -6.73 -5.67 15.96
N ALA A 373 -6.33 -4.47 16.40
CA ALA A 373 -5.84 -4.27 17.76
C ALA A 373 -6.91 -4.57 18.83
N TYR A 374 -8.17 -4.22 18.55
CA TYR A 374 -9.30 -4.51 19.42
C TYR A 374 -9.56 -6.02 19.51
N ASP A 375 -9.60 -6.72 18.38
CA ASP A 375 -9.79 -8.17 18.31
C ASP A 375 -8.68 -8.97 19.00
N GLY A 376 -7.42 -8.62 18.70
CA GLY A 376 -6.26 -9.21 19.37
C GLY A 376 -6.29 -9.01 20.88
N SER A 377 -6.81 -7.86 21.33
CA SER A 377 -6.94 -7.53 22.74
C SER A 377 -8.06 -8.30 23.45
N ARG A 378 -9.20 -8.56 22.77
CA ARG A 378 -10.28 -9.42 23.30
C ARG A 378 -9.80 -10.84 23.62
N GLY A 379 -8.92 -11.39 22.78
CA GLY A 379 -8.33 -12.72 22.99
C GLY A 379 -7.35 -12.80 24.16
N SER A 380 -6.64 -11.71 24.46
CA SER A 380 -5.64 -11.66 25.53
C SER A 380 -6.23 -11.72 26.95
N GLY A 381 -7.47 -11.22 27.13
CA GLY A 381 -8.19 -11.23 28.41
C GLY A 381 -8.72 -12.59 28.84
N LYS A 382 -8.86 -13.55 27.91
CA LYS A 382 -9.38 -14.91 28.17
C LYS A 382 -8.31 -15.92 28.60
N LYS A 383 -7.01 -15.56 28.58
CA LYS A 383 -5.87 -16.46 28.82
C LYS A 383 -5.24 -16.36 30.22
N LYS A 384 -5.94 -15.81 31.22
CA LYS A 384 -5.45 -15.78 32.61
C LYS A 384 -6.39 -16.51 33.57
#